data_AF-A0A6G2W2U3-F1
#
_entry.id   AF-A0A6G2W2U3-F1
#
_cell.length_a   1.000
_cell.length_b   1.000
_cell.length_c   1.000
_cell.angle_alpha   90.00
_cell.angle_beta   90.00
_cell.angle_gamma   90.00
#
_symmetry.space_group_name_H-M   'P 1'
#
loop_
_entity.id
_entity.type
_entity.pdbx_description
1 polymer ?
#
loop_
_entity_poly.entity_id
_entity_poly.type
_entity_poly.pdbx_seq_one_letter_code
_entity_poly.pdbx_strand_id
1 'polypeptide(L)'
;VPRLADVMAVDLLDAPRTGTEATGPPPDHVVLRRAALRAVPAGDRPAHHTDTGTGEVIVCTAGSPPARCLAVGRPLLYDTADPAVAEWAALDPGAAWLRGSGARTLLAVPLLAEGCTLGVALFGRRPSREPFGPEDLRLAGEFTAKAAAGIEQTRARALARTTTMALQRSLLPHTLPDQAALEVATRYLPAASRAGVGGDWFDVIPLSGARVALVVGDVVGHGIRASATMGRLRTAVRTLADVDLPADELLTHLDDLVLRLAADEGSADPSAETAGGIGTTCLYAVYDPVSRHCTVARAGHPPPAVRTPDGAVRFLDVPAGPPLGLGGLPFEAVETELPEGTVLALYTDGLLEARDHDIDEALDKMFAALGRPAGSLDSVCDRVLTELLSHRPDDDVALLVARTRVLHEDRVASWELGAEFAEVSRARRCTDEQLAAWGLDEAVFTTELMVSELVTNAIRYG
;
A
#
# COMPACT_ATOMS: atom_id res chain seq x y z
N VAL A 1 4.95 19.48 34.45
CA VAL A 1 3.98 19.17 35.55
C VAL A 1 4.39 19.76 36.89
N PRO A 2 5.45 19.32 37.61
CA PRO A 2 5.66 19.72 39.02
C PRO A 2 5.83 21.23 39.26
N ARG A 3 6.34 21.97 38.27
CA ARG A 3 6.48 23.43 38.36
C ARG A 3 5.15 24.19 38.26
N LEU A 4 4.18 23.69 37.48
CA LEU A 4 2.91 24.38 37.20
C LEU A 4 1.73 23.87 38.04
N ALA A 5 1.63 22.55 38.24
CA ALA A 5 0.48 21.93 38.89
C ALA A 5 0.89 20.64 39.64
N ASP A 6 0.12 20.29 40.65
CA ASP A 6 0.31 19.05 41.43
C ASP A 6 -0.38 17.88 40.75
N VAL A 7 -1.41 18.14 39.94
CA VAL A 7 -2.03 17.15 39.05
C VAL A 7 -2.32 17.77 37.69
N MET A 8 -2.21 16.96 36.64
CA MET A 8 -2.58 17.30 35.27
C MET A 8 -3.35 16.15 34.62
N ALA A 9 -4.44 16.46 33.94
CA ALA A 9 -5.11 15.54 33.02
C ALA A 9 -5.22 16.18 31.63
N VAL A 10 -5.18 15.36 30.59
CA VAL A 10 -5.43 15.76 29.20
C VAL A 10 -6.52 14.86 28.65
N ASP A 11 -7.66 15.45 28.32
CA ASP A 11 -8.84 14.76 27.86
C ASP A 11 -9.17 15.27 26.44
N LEU A 12 -9.17 14.36 25.46
CA LEU A 12 -9.33 14.66 24.04
C LEU A 12 -10.74 14.31 23.55
N LEU A 13 -11.25 15.04 22.56
CA LEU A 13 -12.46 14.66 21.85
C LEU A 13 -12.17 13.48 20.91
N ASP A 14 -13.11 12.52 20.80
CA ASP A 14 -12.98 11.43 19.83
C ASP A 14 -12.99 12.00 18.37
N ALA A 15 -13.73 13.08 18.14
CA ALA A 15 -13.72 13.87 16.91
C ALA A 15 -13.48 15.37 17.20
N PRO A 16 -12.44 15.99 16.61
CA PRO A 16 -12.19 17.43 16.75
C PRO A 16 -13.37 18.26 16.25
N ARG A 17 -13.66 19.39 16.90
CA ARG A 17 -14.67 20.36 16.44
C ARG A 17 -14.00 21.42 15.58
N THR A 18 -14.58 21.70 14.41
CA THR A 18 -14.02 22.63 13.41
C THR A 18 -14.95 23.82 13.16
N GLY A 19 -14.39 24.99 12.90
CA GLY A 19 -15.19 26.16 12.44
C GLY A 19 -16.22 26.62 13.48
N THR A 20 -17.46 26.83 13.07
CA THR A 20 -18.57 27.29 13.93
C THR A 20 -18.99 26.28 15.01
N GLU A 21 -18.58 25.01 14.91
CA GLU A 21 -18.80 24.02 15.98
C GLU A 21 -17.80 24.18 17.13
N ALA A 22 -16.63 24.80 16.89
CA ALA A 22 -15.63 25.03 17.93
C ALA A 22 -16.11 26.06 18.97
N THR A 23 -17.02 26.95 18.57
CA THR A 23 -17.60 28.02 19.39
C THR A 23 -19.12 28.03 19.26
N GLY A 24 -19.78 27.32 20.18
CA GLY A 24 -21.25 27.23 20.25
C GLY A 24 -21.70 26.68 21.60
N PRO A 25 -23.02 26.71 21.91
CA PRO A 25 -23.53 26.10 23.13
C PRO A 25 -23.07 24.63 23.18
N PRO A 26 -22.56 24.15 24.34
CA PRO A 26 -22.13 22.78 24.45
C PRO A 26 -23.34 21.86 24.20
N PRO A 27 -23.17 20.74 23.48
CA PRO A 27 -24.19 19.69 23.50
C PRO A 27 -24.49 19.28 24.95
N ASP A 28 -25.68 18.71 25.20
CA ASP A 28 -26.13 18.32 26.55
C ASP A 28 -25.07 17.49 27.30
N HIS A 29 -24.30 16.71 26.54
CA HIS A 29 -23.12 15.98 26.98
C HIS A 29 -21.96 16.10 25.97
N VAL A 30 -20.74 16.21 26.48
CA VAL A 30 -19.49 16.15 25.71
C VAL A 30 -18.76 14.87 26.09
N VAL A 31 -18.40 14.05 25.10
CA VAL A 31 -17.63 12.82 25.31
C VAL A 31 -16.15 13.11 25.07
N LEU A 32 -15.34 12.83 26.09
CA LEU A 32 -13.89 12.97 26.04
C LEU A 32 -13.23 11.63 26.34
N ARG A 33 -11.98 11.47 25.90
CA ARG A 33 -11.13 10.33 26.20
C ARG A 33 -9.84 10.80 26.83
N ARG A 34 -9.50 10.23 27.98
CA ARG A 34 -8.30 10.61 28.71
C ARG A 34 -7.05 10.14 27.99
N ALA A 35 -6.25 11.07 27.49
CA ALA A 35 -5.00 10.78 26.81
C ALA A 35 -3.80 10.76 27.75
N ALA A 36 -3.86 11.50 28.86
CA ALA A 36 -2.82 11.48 29.88
C ALA A 36 -3.35 11.89 31.25
N LEU A 37 -2.79 11.29 32.30
CA LEU A 37 -2.98 11.69 33.69
C LEU A 37 -1.63 11.68 34.41
N ARG A 38 -1.35 12.71 35.20
CA ARG A 38 -0.14 12.74 36.03
C ARG A 38 -0.39 13.49 37.33
N ALA A 39 -0.14 12.83 38.45
CA ALA A 39 -0.19 13.42 39.79
C ALA A 39 1.18 13.35 40.47
N VAL A 40 1.54 14.40 41.21
CA VAL A 40 2.71 14.42 42.08
C VAL A 40 2.34 13.79 43.43
N PRO A 41 3.08 12.81 43.96
CA PRO A 41 2.81 12.20 45.26
C PRO A 41 2.74 13.23 46.40
N ALA A 42 1.94 12.96 47.44
CA ALA A 42 1.89 13.76 48.66
C ALA A 42 2.46 12.95 49.84
N GLY A 43 3.71 13.21 50.25
CA GLY A 43 4.35 12.53 51.38
C GLY A 43 4.53 11.01 51.19
N ASP A 44 4.63 10.26 52.31
CA ASP A 44 4.86 8.80 52.36
C ASP A 44 3.65 7.91 51.99
N ARG A 45 2.60 8.48 51.37
CA ARG A 45 1.50 7.65 50.85
C ARG A 45 1.96 6.96 49.57
N PRO A 46 1.75 5.62 49.44
CA PRO A 46 2.10 4.92 48.21
C PRO A 46 1.37 5.61 47.06
N ALA A 47 2.13 5.92 46.00
CA ALA A 47 1.58 6.51 44.79
C ALA A 47 0.45 5.61 44.31
N HIS A 48 -0.82 6.02 44.49
CA HIS A 48 -1.92 5.38 43.80
C HIS A 48 -1.54 5.41 42.31
N HIS A 49 -1.41 4.21 41.74
CA HIS A 49 -0.80 3.95 40.44
C HIS A 49 -1.09 5.07 39.45
N THR A 50 -0.05 5.82 39.09
CA THR A 50 -0.13 7.07 38.31
C THR A 50 -0.55 6.88 36.85
N ASP A 51 -1.18 5.76 36.52
CA ASP A 51 -1.55 5.35 35.16
C ASP A 51 -2.95 4.70 35.07
N THR A 52 -3.67 4.54 36.20
CA THR A 52 -5.08 4.12 36.17
C THR A 52 -5.93 5.29 35.70
N GLY A 53 -6.35 5.26 34.43
CA GLY A 53 -7.28 6.24 33.86
C GLY A 53 -6.99 6.64 32.41
N THR A 54 -5.81 6.31 31.86
CA THR A 54 -5.52 6.56 30.44
C THR A 54 -6.40 5.66 29.56
N GLY A 55 -7.07 6.24 28.57
CA GLY A 55 -7.99 5.56 27.64
C GLY A 55 -9.47 5.56 28.08
N GLU A 56 -9.77 5.98 29.31
CA GLU A 56 -11.15 6.05 29.83
C GLU A 56 -11.99 7.09 29.08
N VAL A 57 -13.27 6.75 28.90
CA VAL A 57 -14.28 7.63 28.31
C VAL A 57 -14.95 8.43 29.42
N ILE A 58 -14.98 9.75 29.26
CA ILE A 58 -15.52 10.72 30.20
C ILE A 58 -16.72 11.39 29.55
N VAL A 59 -17.88 11.32 30.21
CA VAL A 59 -19.10 12.00 29.76
C VAL A 59 -19.32 13.24 30.62
N CYS A 60 -19.09 14.40 30.03
CA CYS A 60 -19.17 15.70 30.68
C CYS A 60 -20.51 16.37 30.39
N THR A 61 -21.29 16.71 31.43
CA THR A 61 -22.51 17.53 31.24
C THR A 61 -22.16 18.96 30.83
N ALA A 62 -23.08 19.66 30.18
CA ALA A 62 -22.89 21.04 29.71
C ALA A 62 -22.37 22.04 30.77
N GLY A 63 -22.70 21.84 32.05
CA GLY A 63 -22.26 22.68 33.17
C GLY A 63 -20.85 22.38 33.69
N SER A 64 -20.26 21.24 33.30
CA SER A 64 -18.97 20.79 33.81
C SER A 64 -17.80 21.69 33.38
N PRO A 65 -16.72 21.79 34.18
CA PRO A 65 -15.54 22.59 33.83
C PRO A 65 -14.93 22.25 32.45
N PRO A 66 -14.78 20.96 32.06
CA PRO A 66 -14.35 20.58 30.71
C PRO A 66 -15.27 21.12 29.61
N ALA A 67 -16.59 20.89 29.74
CA ALA A 67 -17.56 21.28 28.71
C ALA A 67 -17.64 22.80 28.53
N ARG A 68 -17.63 23.56 29.65
CA ARG A 68 -17.62 25.03 29.61
C ARG A 68 -16.33 25.58 29.02
N CYS A 69 -15.18 24.99 29.36
CA CYS A 69 -13.89 25.39 28.80
C CYS A 69 -13.87 25.22 27.27
N LEU A 70 -14.38 24.10 26.78
CA LEU A 70 -14.50 23.82 25.35
C LEU A 70 -15.47 24.79 24.66
N ALA A 71 -16.62 25.06 25.26
CA ALA A 71 -17.63 25.97 24.67
C ALA A 71 -17.15 27.42 24.58
N VAL A 72 -16.40 27.90 25.59
CA VAL A 72 -15.90 29.28 25.63
C VAL A 72 -14.60 29.43 24.80
N GLY A 73 -13.82 28.36 24.65
CA GLY A 73 -12.58 28.38 23.87
C GLY A 73 -11.46 29.20 24.52
N ARG A 74 -11.49 29.42 25.84
CA ARG A 74 -10.42 30.11 26.59
C ARG A 74 -10.18 29.47 27.96
N PRO A 75 -9.02 29.71 28.60
CA PRO A 75 -8.74 29.20 29.94
C PRO A 75 -9.78 29.66 30.97
N LEU A 76 -10.23 28.73 31.82
CA LEU A 76 -11.18 28.99 32.91
C LEU A 76 -10.62 28.49 34.24
N LEU A 77 -10.72 29.34 35.27
CA LEU A 77 -10.29 29.03 36.63
C LEU A 77 -11.49 28.73 37.52
N TYR A 78 -11.38 27.69 38.32
CA TYR A 78 -12.42 27.25 39.25
C TYR A 78 -11.83 27.00 40.65
N ASP A 79 -12.64 27.28 41.67
CA ASP A 79 -12.45 26.69 43.00
C ASP A 79 -13.09 25.31 43.01
N THR A 80 -12.38 24.30 43.52
CA THR A 80 -12.93 22.94 43.63
C THR A 80 -14.11 22.83 44.60
N ALA A 81 -14.32 23.83 45.46
CA ALA A 81 -15.51 23.95 46.30
C ALA A 81 -16.76 24.46 45.52
N ASP A 82 -16.60 24.89 44.26
CA ASP A 82 -17.73 25.24 43.39
C ASP A 82 -18.63 24.01 43.17
N PRO A 83 -19.95 24.13 43.43
CA PRO A 83 -20.90 23.03 43.21
C PRO A 83 -20.79 22.37 41.83
N ALA A 84 -20.53 23.14 40.77
CA ALA A 84 -20.40 22.61 39.41
C ALA A 84 -19.15 21.72 39.24
N VAL A 85 -18.06 22.03 39.94
CA VAL A 85 -16.84 21.20 39.95
C VAL A 85 -17.07 19.96 40.80
N ALA A 86 -17.72 20.10 41.97
CA ALA A 86 -17.99 19.00 42.88
C ALA A 86 -18.97 17.97 42.28
N GLU A 87 -20.02 18.44 41.59
CA GLU A 87 -21.00 17.59 40.89
C GLU A 87 -20.36 16.85 39.71
N TRP A 88 -19.59 17.55 38.86
CA TRP A 88 -18.82 16.89 37.80
C TRP A 88 -17.84 15.87 38.37
N ALA A 89 -17.09 16.23 39.41
CA ALA A 89 -16.15 15.32 40.05
C ALA A 89 -16.83 14.09 40.68
N ALA A 90 -18.11 14.19 41.03
CA ALA A 90 -18.92 13.07 41.52
C ALA A 90 -19.36 12.11 40.43
N LEU A 91 -19.63 12.63 39.24
CA LEU A 91 -20.14 11.87 38.09
C LEU A 91 -19.03 11.30 37.21
N ASP A 92 -17.87 11.95 37.13
CA ASP A 92 -16.71 11.48 36.37
C ASP A 92 -15.84 10.56 37.26
N PRO A 93 -15.79 9.23 36.98
CA PRO A 93 -14.88 8.30 37.66
C PRO A 93 -13.43 8.75 37.50
N GLY A 94 -13.13 9.36 36.36
CA GLY A 94 -11.86 9.97 36.03
C GLY A 94 -11.55 11.17 36.90
N ALA A 95 -12.49 11.99 37.34
CA ALA A 95 -12.23 13.14 38.21
C ALA A 95 -12.04 12.77 39.69
N ALA A 96 -12.08 11.47 40.03
CA ALA A 96 -11.68 10.97 41.34
C ALA A 96 -10.26 11.41 41.73
N TRP A 97 -9.37 11.67 40.76
CA TRP A 97 -8.05 12.25 41.04
C TRP A 97 -8.12 13.65 41.63
N LEU A 98 -9.10 14.50 41.30
CA LEU A 98 -9.24 15.83 41.91
C LEU A 98 -9.51 15.70 43.42
N ARG A 99 -10.42 14.79 43.77
CA ARG A 99 -10.78 14.49 45.16
C ARG A 99 -9.64 13.80 45.91
N GLY A 100 -9.03 12.79 45.29
CA GLY A 100 -7.92 12.03 45.88
C GLY A 100 -6.61 12.81 46.01
N SER A 101 -6.41 13.83 45.17
CA SER A 101 -5.20 14.66 45.19
C SER A 101 -5.26 15.83 46.17
N GLY A 102 -6.45 16.18 46.67
CA GLY A 102 -6.65 17.33 47.55
C GLY A 102 -6.41 18.67 46.85
N ALA A 103 -6.63 18.75 45.53
CA ALA A 103 -6.54 20.02 44.80
C ALA A 103 -7.65 20.98 45.28
N ARG A 104 -7.31 22.27 45.44
CA ARG A 104 -8.25 23.34 45.82
C ARG A 104 -8.60 24.28 44.68
N THR A 105 -7.67 24.46 43.74
CA THR A 105 -7.92 25.24 42.52
C THR A 105 -7.73 24.36 41.29
N LEU A 106 -8.60 24.57 40.29
CA LEU A 106 -8.61 23.87 39.02
C LEU A 106 -8.54 24.89 37.88
N LEU A 107 -7.54 24.74 37.02
CA LEU A 107 -7.42 25.49 35.78
C LEU A 107 -7.75 24.56 34.61
N ALA A 108 -8.78 24.88 33.85
CA ALA A 108 -9.14 24.21 32.61
C ALA A 108 -8.67 25.05 31.41
N VAL A 109 -7.95 24.44 30.48
CA VAL A 109 -7.35 25.12 29.33
C VAL A 109 -7.68 24.34 28.06
N PRO A 110 -8.28 24.96 27.03
CA PRO A 110 -8.63 24.25 25.82
C PRO A 110 -7.39 23.95 24.98
N LEU A 111 -7.39 22.79 24.33
CA LEU A 111 -6.38 22.39 23.35
C LEU A 111 -6.85 22.83 21.98
N LEU A 112 -6.33 23.96 21.51
CA LEU A 112 -6.70 24.57 20.24
C LEU A 112 -5.52 24.50 19.26
N ALA A 113 -5.77 24.04 18.04
CA ALA A 113 -4.81 24.04 16.95
C ALA A 113 -5.52 24.44 15.64
N GLU A 114 -5.02 25.46 14.94
CA GLU A 114 -5.48 25.85 13.59
C GLU A 114 -7.02 25.89 13.40
N GLY A 115 -7.75 26.52 14.33
CA GLY A 115 -9.22 26.63 14.27
C GLY A 115 -9.98 25.35 14.65
N CYS A 116 -9.28 24.32 15.13
CA CYS A 116 -9.83 23.07 15.63
C CYS A 116 -9.71 23.00 17.16
N THR A 117 -10.78 22.58 17.82
CA THR A 117 -10.75 22.23 19.26
C THR A 117 -10.54 20.74 19.41
N LEU A 118 -9.41 20.36 20.00
CA LEU A 118 -8.99 18.96 20.16
C LEU A 118 -9.44 18.35 21.49
N GLY A 119 -9.63 19.17 22.51
CA GLY A 119 -9.90 18.71 23.87
C GLY A 119 -9.56 19.76 24.92
N VAL A 120 -9.34 19.31 26.15
CA VAL A 120 -9.07 20.17 27.30
C VAL A 120 -7.95 19.58 28.17
N ALA A 121 -7.08 20.44 28.66
CA ALA A 121 -6.11 20.14 29.69
C ALA A 121 -6.58 20.71 31.03
N LEU A 122 -6.52 19.88 32.07
CA LEU A 122 -6.94 20.21 33.42
C LEU A 122 -5.71 20.23 34.33
N PHE A 123 -5.54 21.29 35.12
CA PHE A 123 -4.43 21.47 36.04
C PHE A 123 -4.96 21.72 37.45
N GLY A 124 -4.58 20.87 38.40
CA GLY A 124 -4.97 20.98 39.81
C GLY A 124 -3.80 21.41 40.71
N ARG A 125 -4.05 22.34 41.64
CA ARG A 125 -3.11 22.72 42.71
C ARG A 125 -3.70 22.45 44.09
N ARG A 126 -2.89 21.92 44.99
CA ARG A 126 -3.22 21.69 46.40
C ARG A 126 -3.20 23.00 47.20
N PRO A 127 -3.87 23.07 48.37
CA PRO A 127 -3.85 24.24 49.26
C PRO A 127 -2.44 24.70 49.68
N SER A 128 -1.45 23.81 49.63
CA SER A 128 -0.05 24.13 49.96
C SER A 128 0.65 25.00 48.92
N ARG A 129 0.03 25.29 47.78
CA ARG A 129 0.55 26.16 46.72
C ARG A 129 -0.38 27.35 46.51
N GLU A 130 0.20 28.46 46.05
CA GLU A 130 -0.58 29.63 45.68
C GLU A 130 -1.58 29.32 44.54
N PRO A 131 -2.79 29.91 44.58
CA PRO A 131 -3.76 29.83 43.48
C PRO A 131 -3.14 30.21 42.13
N PHE A 132 -3.72 29.71 41.04
CA PHE A 132 -3.26 30.05 39.70
C PHE A 132 -3.41 31.55 39.44
N GLY A 133 -2.30 32.21 39.08
CA GLY A 133 -2.24 33.62 38.71
C GLY A 133 -2.16 33.84 37.19
N PRO A 134 -2.15 35.10 36.73
CA PRO A 134 -2.08 35.43 35.29
C PRO A 134 -0.88 34.81 34.56
N GLU A 135 0.30 34.76 35.18
CA GLU A 135 1.49 34.12 34.61
C GLU A 135 1.31 32.60 34.45
N ASP A 136 0.60 31.95 35.36
CA ASP A 136 0.31 30.51 35.26
C ASP A 136 -0.67 30.22 34.11
N LEU A 137 -1.66 31.09 33.89
CA LEU A 137 -2.58 30.99 32.76
C LEU A 137 -1.82 31.13 31.43
N ARG A 138 -0.90 32.09 31.34
CA ARG A 138 -0.06 32.26 30.14
C ARG A 138 0.80 31.02 29.88
N LEU A 139 1.48 30.51 30.92
CA LEU A 139 2.33 29.34 30.82
C LEU A 139 1.53 28.07 30.47
N ALA A 140 0.36 27.88 31.08
CA ALA A 140 -0.53 26.77 30.76
C ALA A 140 -0.99 26.85 29.29
N GLY A 141 -1.36 28.05 28.82
CA GLY A 141 -1.70 28.32 27.44
C GLY A 141 -0.58 27.97 26.44
N GLU A 142 0.66 28.33 26.76
CA GLU A 142 1.83 27.97 25.94
C GLU A 142 2.04 26.45 25.85
N PHE A 143 1.91 25.74 26.98
CA PHE A 143 2.04 24.28 26.98
C PHE A 143 0.92 23.59 26.21
N THR A 144 -0.33 24.03 26.39
CA THR A 144 -1.47 23.46 25.68
C THR A 144 -1.42 23.78 24.19
N ALA A 145 -0.97 24.97 23.78
CA ALA A 145 -0.79 25.31 22.37
C ALA A 145 0.27 24.40 21.72
N LYS A 146 1.42 24.20 22.38
CA LYS A 146 2.46 23.28 21.88
C LYS A 146 1.99 21.83 21.82
N ALA A 147 1.25 21.38 22.84
CA ALA A 147 0.67 20.04 22.87
C ALA A 147 -0.39 19.86 21.76
N ALA A 148 -1.29 20.83 21.58
CA ALA A 148 -2.33 20.80 20.56
C ALA A 148 -1.73 20.75 19.15
N ALA A 149 -0.73 21.58 18.86
CA ALA A 149 -0.03 21.55 17.57
C ALA A 149 0.63 20.18 17.29
N GLY A 150 1.27 19.57 18.31
CA GLY A 150 1.87 18.24 18.17
C GLY A 150 0.85 17.12 17.97
N ILE A 151 -0.29 17.17 18.67
CA ILE A 151 -1.40 16.22 18.52
C ILE A 151 -1.99 16.33 17.11
N GLU A 152 -2.30 17.55 16.66
CA GLU A 152 -2.88 17.77 15.33
C GLU A 152 -1.94 17.31 14.23
N GLN A 153 -0.65 17.67 14.32
CA GLN A 153 0.35 17.21 13.36
C GLN A 153 0.45 15.68 13.31
N THR A 154 0.36 15.00 14.45
CA THR A 154 0.39 13.53 14.51
C THR A 154 -0.87 12.92 13.88
N ARG A 155 -2.04 13.50 14.16
CA ARG A 155 -3.34 13.06 13.61
C ARG A 155 -3.41 13.27 12.11
N ALA A 156 -3.04 14.44 11.61
CA ALA A 156 -2.98 14.75 10.18
C ALA A 156 -2.04 13.77 9.43
N ARG A 157 -0.88 13.47 10.01
CA ARG A 157 0.04 12.44 9.47
C ARG A 157 -0.58 11.04 9.46
N ALA A 158 -1.27 10.64 10.52
CA ALA A 158 -1.91 9.33 10.59
C ALA A 158 -3.05 9.18 9.57
N LEU A 159 -3.87 10.24 9.40
CA LEU A 159 -4.94 10.27 8.41
C LEU A 159 -4.38 10.22 6.99
N ALA A 160 -3.40 11.07 6.67
CA ALA A 160 -2.74 11.08 5.36
C ALA A 160 -2.17 9.69 5.02
N ARG A 161 -1.48 9.05 5.97
CA ARG A 161 -0.96 7.70 5.81
C ARG A 161 -2.05 6.66 5.53
N THR A 162 -3.18 6.75 6.22
CA THR A 162 -4.30 5.81 6.06
C THR A 162 -4.93 5.95 4.67
N THR A 163 -5.19 7.19 4.23
CA THR A 163 -5.75 7.49 2.90
C THR A 163 -4.81 7.03 1.79
N THR A 164 -3.52 7.33 1.92
CA THR A 164 -2.46 6.87 1.03
C THR A 164 -2.45 5.34 0.87
N MET A 165 -2.44 4.61 1.99
CA MET A 165 -2.41 3.14 1.97
C MET A 165 -3.69 2.55 1.36
N ALA A 166 -4.84 3.18 1.59
CA ALA A 166 -6.10 2.78 0.97
C ALA A 166 -6.07 2.97 -0.55
N LEU A 167 -5.54 4.11 -1.02
CA LEU A 167 -5.37 4.38 -2.45
C LEU A 167 -4.45 3.35 -3.11
N GLN A 168 -3.26 3.09 -2.56
CA GLN A 168 -2.35 2.08 -3.14
C GLN A 168 -2.96 0.70 -3.19
N ARG A 169 -3.60 0.27 -2.10
CA ARG A 169 -4.25 -1.04 -2.08
C ARG A 169 -5.29 -1.13 -3.20
N SER A 170 -6.03 -0.05 -3.47
CA SER A 170 -7.00 -0.01 -4.58
C SER A 170 -6.35 -0.04 -5.97
N LEU A 171 -5.09 0.37 -6.09
CA LEU A 171 -4.34 0.41 -7.34
C LEU A 171 -3.57 -0.89 -7.64
N LEU A 172 -3.47 -1.82 -6.69
CA LEU A 172 -2.85 -3.13 -6.90
C LEU A 172 -3.92 -4.23 -7.01
N PRO A 173 -3.60 -5.39 -7.63
CA PRO A 173 -4.51 -6.53 -7.67
C PRO A 173 -4.88 -6.99 -6.24
N HIS A 174 -6.17 -6.94 -5.90
CA HIS A 174 -6.66 -7.39 -4.59
C HIS A 174 -6.71 -8.93 -4.47
N THR A 175 -6.93 -9.61 -5.60
CA THR A 175 -6.99 -11.05 -5.73
C THR A 175 -6.34 -11.43 -7.04
N LEU A 176 -5.44 -12.40 -7.02
CA LEU A 176 -4.91 -12.99 -8.22
C LEU A 176 -5.95 -13.99 -8.75
N PRO A 177 -6.29 -13.96 -10.05
CA PRO A 177 -7.24 -14.90 -10.62
C PRO A 177 -6.64 -16.33 -10.54
N ASP A 178 -7.45 -17.34 -10.24
CA ASP A 178 -6.99 -18.73 -10.24
C ASP A 178 -6.58 -19.14 -11.66
N GLN A 179 -5.31 -19.54 -11.85
CA GLN A 179 -4.73 -19.81 -13.17
C GLN A 179 -4.42 -21.30 -13.32
N ALA A 180 -4.87 -21.88 -14.43
CA ALA A 180 -4.48 -23.23 -14.82
C ALA A 180 -2.97 -23.32 -15.16
N ALA A 181 -2.41 -22.24 -15.70
CA ALA A 181 -1.04 -22.15 -16.20
C ALA A 181 0.02 -21.88 -15.12
N LEU A 182 -0.34 -21.22 -14.02
CA LEU A 182 0.61 -20.74 -13.02
C LEU A 182 0.06 -20.88 -11.60
N GLU A 183 0.92 -21.29 -10.66
CA GLU A 183 0.75 -20.95 -9.24
C GLU A 183 1.43 -19.60 -9.01
N VAL A 184 0.81 -18.65 -8.32
CA VAL A 184 1.40 -17.31 -8.12
C VAL A 184 1.32 -16.88 -6.67
N ALA A 185 2.40 -16.29 -6.16
CA ALA A 185 2.43 -15.57 -4.90
C ALA A 185 3.09 -14.19 -5.11
N THR A 186 2.58 -13.18 -4.41
CA THR A 186 3.10 -11.81 -4.52
C THR A 186 3.32 -11.19 -3.16
N ARG A 187 4.25 -10.24 -3.09
CA ARG A 187 4.46 -9.39 -1.93
C ARG A 187 4.68 -7.96 -2.41
N TYR A 188 4.09 -7.03 -1.66
CA TYR A 188 4.31 -5.60 -1.86
C TYR A 188 4.67 -4.97 -0.52
N LEU A 189 5.84 -4.35 -0.42
CA LEU A 189 6.27 -3.61 0.75
C LEU A 189 6.46 -2.15 0.37
N PRO A 190 5.62 -1.23 0.90
CA PRO A 190 5.81 0.17 0.61
C PRO A 190 7.05 0.72 1.31
N ALA A 191 7.71 1.68 0.66
CA ALA A 191 8.84 2.45 1.15
C ALA A 191 8.59 3.04 2.55
N ALA A 192 9.65 3.22 3.34
CA ALA A 192 9.58 3.92 4.61
C ALA A 192 9.28 5.44 4.48
N SER A 193 9.20 5.97 3.26
CA SER A 193 9.08 7.39 2.96
C SER A 193 7.80 8.04 3.53
N ARG A 194 7.87 9.35 3.79
CA ARG A 194 6.75 10.13 4.37
C ARG A 194 5.51 10.17 3.49
N ALA A 195 5.66 9.94 2.20
CA ALA A 195 4.55 10.00 1.26
C ALA A 195 3.65 8.77 1.39
N GLY A 196 4.22 7.61 1.76
CA GLY A 196 3.57 6.28 1.78
C GLY A 196 2.98 5.81 0.44
N VAL A 197 3.01 6.70 -0.56
CA VAL A 197 2.81 6.68 -2.01
C VAL A 197 3.84 5.97 -2.86
N GLY A 198 3.54 4.87 -3.53
CA GLY A 198 4.53 4.12 -4.30
C GLY A 198 4.36 4.13 -5.81
N GLY A 199 5.48 4.02 -6.53
CA GLY A 199 5.55 3.93 -7.99
C GLY A 199 5.46 2.49 -8.51
N ASP A 200 5.91 1.54 -7.69
CA ASP A 200 5.94 0.12 -8.01
C ASP A 200 4.56 -0.51 -8.22
N TRP A 201 4.47 -1.40 -9.21
CA TRP A 201 3.32 -2.28 -9.38
C TRP A 201 3.69 -3.65 -9.93
N PHE A 202 2.75 -4.57 -9.78
CA PHE A 202 2.74 -5.84 -10.49
C PHE A 202 1.33 -6.15 -11.00
N ASP A 203 1.23 -7.02 -12.00
CA ASP A 203 -0.05 -7.56 -12.44
C ASP A 203 0.09 -8.99 -12.97
N VAL A 204 -1.04 -9.71 -12.94
CA VAL A 204 -1.19 -11.05 -13.50
C VAL A 204 -2.44 -11.05 -14.35
N ILE A 205 -2.28 -11.15 -15.66
CA ILE A 205 -3.33 -10.92 -16.64
C ILE A 205 -3.58 -12.22 -17.40
N PRO A 206 -4.76 -12.85 -17.23
CA PRO A 206 -5.15 -14.00 -18.04
C PRO A 206 -5.31 -13.58 -19.51
N LEU A 207 -4.73 -14.34 -20.42
CA LEU A 207 -4.82 -14.12 -21.87
C LEU A 207 -5.56 -15.28 -22.56
N SER A 208 -5.88 -15.07 -23.83
CA SER A 208 -6.48 -16.10 -24.68
C SER A 208 -5.60 -17.36 -24.75
N GLY A 209 -6.24 -18.53 -24.72
CA GLY A 209 -5.55 -19.83 -24.81
C GLY A 209 -4.90 -20.28 -23.50
N ALA A 210 -5.42 -19.84 -22.35
CA ALA A 210 -4.87 -20.12 -21.01
C ALA A 210 -3.44 -19.58 -20.77
N ARG A 211 -2.92 -18.76 -21.69
CA ARG A 211 -1.70 -18.00 -21.49
C ARG A 211 -1.88 -17.00 -20.36
N VAL A 212 -0.78 -16.62 -19.71
CA VAL A 212 -0.81 -15.64 -18.61
C VAL A 212 0.31 -14.65 -18.80
N ALA A 213 -0.03 -13.36 -18.78
CA ALA A 213 0.92 -12.27 -18.71
C ALA A 213 1.26 -11.92 -17.26
N LEU A 214 2.55 -11.73 -17.01
CA LEU A 214 3.13 -11.29 -15.75
C LEU A 214 3.81 -9.96 -15.98
N VAL A 215 3.55 -9.01 -15.09
CA VAL A 215 4.00 -7.63 -15.23
C VAL A 215 4.59 -7.18 -13.92
N VAL A 216 5.75 -6.53 -13.97
CA VAL A 216 6.30 -5.75 -12.86
C VAL A 216 6.86 -4.47 -13.45
N GLY A 217 6.67 -3.36 -12.76
CA GLY A 217 7.27 -2.09 -13.15
C GLY A 217 7.42 -1.14 -11.98
N ASP A 218 8.23 -0.12 -12.21
CA ASP A 218 8.55 0.93 -11.25
C ASP A 218 8.49 2.30 -11.93
N VAL A 219 7.67 3.20 -11.39
CA VAL A 219 7.56 4.59 -11.82
C VAL A 219 8.50 5.44 -10.99
N VAL A 220 9.39 6.16 -11.67
CA VAL A 220 10.36 7.06 -11.04
C VAL A 220 9.70 8.00 -10.03
N GLY A 221 10.23 7.99 -8.82
CA GLY A 221 9.82 8.85 -7.72
C GLY A 221 8.67 8.28 -6.89
N HIS A 222 8.29 9.02 -5.86
CA HIS A 222 7.33 8.53 -4.85
C HIS A 222 6.21 9.55 -4.59
N GLY A 223 5.07 9.07 -4.11
CA GLY A 223 3.91 9.90 -3.76
C GLY A 223 2.77 9.83 -4.76
N ILE A 224 1.76 10.68 -4.55
CA ILE A 224 0.48 10.63 -5.24
C ILE A 224 0.63 10.70 -6.77
N ARG A 225 1.60 11.48 -7.27
CA ARG A 225 1.85 11.61 -8.72
C ARG A 225 2.39 10.30 -9.32
N ALA A 226 3.43 9.71 -8.72
CA ALA A 226 3.97 8.43 -9.16
C ALA A 226 2.89 7.34 -9.16
N SER A 227 2.06 7.28 -8.12
CA SER A 227 0.96 6.30 -8.07
C SER A 227 -0.15 6.56 -9.09
N ALA A 228 -0.41 7.81 -9.46
CA ALA A 228 -1.35 8.14 -10.52
C ALA A 228 -0.82 7.66 -11.89
N THR A 229 0.47 7.90 -12.17
CA THR A 229 1.14 7.40 -13.38
C THR A 229 1.16 5.88 -13.40
N MET A 230 1.51 5.23 -12.29
CA MET A 230 1.45 3.77 -12.14
C MET A 230 0.05 3.23 -12.48
N GLY A 231 -1.01 3.83 -11.93
CA GLY A 231 -2.40 3.42 -12.21
C GLY A 231 -2.78 3.56 -13.69
N ARG A 232 -2.31 4.62 -14.37
CA ARG A 232 -2.49 4.80 -15.82
C ARG A 232 -1.76 3.72 -16.61
N LEU A 233 -0.48 3.46 -16.29
CA LEU A 233 0.34 2.47 -16.98
C LEU A 233 -0.19 1.05 -16.80
N ARG A 234 -0.55 0.67 -15.57
CA ARG A 234 -1.18 -0.62 -15.29
C ARG A 234 -2.47 -0.83 -16.10
N THR A 235 -3.29 0.21 -16.22
CA THR A 235 -4.52 0.16 -17.04
C THR A 235 -4.19 0.03 -18.53
N ALA A 236 -3.17 0.75 -19.02
CA ALA A 236 -2.72 0.65 -20.40
C ALA A 236 -2.19 -0.75 -20.72
N VAL A 237 -1.34 -1.32 -19.86
CA VAL A 237 -0.83 -2.69 -19.98
C VAL A 237 -1.97 -3.69 -20.13
N ARG A 238 -2.99 -3.63 -19.26
CA ARG A 238 -4.17 -4.51 -19.35
C ARG A 238 -4.89 -4.38 -20.69
N THR A 239 -5.11 -3.16 -21.15
CA THR A 239 -5.81 -2.88 -22.41
C THR A 239 -5.01 -3.41 -23.62
N LEU A 240 -3.68 -3.23 -23.60
CA LEU A 240 -2.79 -3.73 -24.65
C LEU A 240 -2.64 -5.25 -24.62
N ALA A 241 -2.68 -5.85 -23.43
CA ALA A 241 -2.67 -7.29 -23.24
C ALA A 241 -3.98 -7.94 -23.71
N ASP A 242 -5.13 -7.29 -23.49
CA ASP A 242 -6.45 -7.76 -23.93
C ASP A 242 -6.57 -7.85 -25.47
N VAL A 243 -5.82 -7.03 -26.21
CA VAL A 243 -5.73 -7.10 -27.68
C VAL A 243 -4.59 -8.02 -28.17
N ASP A 244 -3.94 -8.76 -27.25
CA ASP A 244 -2.93 -9.79 -27.52
C ASP A 244 -1.71 -9.29 -28.30
N LEU A 245 -1.23 -8.09 -27.98
CA LEU A 245 -0.02 -7.54 -28.61
C LEU A 245 1.24 -8.31 -28.17
N PRO A 246 2.21 -8.51 -29.09
CA PRO A 246 3.56 -8.98 -28.75
C PRO A 246 4.22 -8.14 -27.64
N ALA A 247 5.09 -8.76 -26.86
CA ALA A 247 5.68 -8.14 -25.66
C ALA A 247 6.49 -6.87 -25.97
N ASP A 248 7.27 -6.88 -27.04
CA ASP A 248 8.06 -5.75 -27.55
C ASP A 248 7.19 -4.62 -28.09
N GLU A 249 6.15 -4.95 -28.86
CA GLU A 249 5.18 -3.97 -29.37
C GLU A 249 4.37 -3.33 -28.24
N LEU A 250 3.96 -4.12 -27.23
CA LEU A 250 3.27 -3.62 -26.04
C LEU A 250 4.14 -2.60 -25.30
N LEU A 251 5.42 -2.89 -25.08
CA LEU A 251 6.34 -1.94 -24.43
C LEU A 251 6.55 -0.68 -25.29
N THR A 252 6.58 -0.81 -26.61
CA THR A 252 6.66 0.34 -27.54
C THR A 252 5.43 1.25 -27.38
N HIS A 253 4.23 0.69 -27.29
CA HIS A 253 3.01 1.47 -27.04
C HIS A 253 2.95 2.11 -25.65
N LEU A 254 3.54 1.47 -24.63
CA LEU A 254 3.69 2.08 -23.31
C LEU A 254 4.69 3.24 -23.32
N ASP A 255 5.80 3.12 -24.05
CA ASP A 255 6.79 4.19 -24.22
C ASP A 255 6.15 5.44 -24.83
N ASP A 256 5.40 5.24 -25.92
CA ASP A 256 4.61 6.29 -26.57
C ASP A 256 3.58 6.93 -25.62
N LEU A 257 2.97 6.14 -24.74
CA LEU A 257 2.03 6.66 -23.74
C LEU A 257 2.74 7.53 -22.71
N VAL A 258 3.88 7.10 -22.19
CA VAL A 258 4.70 7.89 -21.23
C VAL A 258 5.13 9.20 -21.87
N LEU A 259 5.61 9.19 -23.11
CA LEU A 259 5.98 10.40 -23.85
C LEU A 259 4.81 11.39 -23.99
N ARG A 260 3.59 10.90 -24.28
CA ARG A 260 2.39 11.74 -24.34
C ARG A 260 1.99 12.31 -22.98
N LEU A 261 2.01 11.48 -21.92
CA LEU A 261 1.69 11.93 -20.56
C LEU A 261 2.67 13.02 -20.09
N ALA A 262 3.95 12.87 -20.39
CA ALA A 262 4.97 13.88 -20.08
C ALA A 262 4.75 15.19 -20.84
N ALA A 263 4.34 15.13 -22.11
CA ALA A 263 4.04 16.31 -22.92
C ALA A 263 2.82 17.09 -22.37
N ASP A 264 1.79 16.39 -21.89
CA ASP A 264 0.59 17.02 -21.32
C ASP A 264 0.88 17.73 -19.97
N GLU A 265 1.84 17.22 -19.20
CA GLU A 265 2.20 17.75 -17.87
C GLU A 265 3.24 18.88 -17.94
N GLY A 266 4.04 18.95 -19.01
CA GLY A 266 5.14 19.91 -19.22
C GLY A 266 4.77 21.40 -19.39
N SER A 267 3.53 21.81 -19.09
CA SER A 267 3.09 23.22 -19.16
C SER A 267 3.11 23.96 -17.81
N ALA A 268 3.45 23.28 -16.71
CA ALA A 268 3.50 23.88 -15.38
C ALA A 268 4.72 23.40 -14.58
N ASP A 269 5.75 24.25 -14.50
CA ASP A 269 6.94 24.18 -13.61
C ASP A 269 8.14 23.29 -14.09
N PRO A 270 9.34 23.86 -14.30
CA PRO A 270 10.55 23.11 -14.67
C PRO A 270 11.12 22.20 -13.56
N SER A 271 10.56 22.21 -12.35
CA SER A 271 10.83 21.16 -11.33
C SER A 271 10.03 19.87 -11.56
N ALA A 272 9.20 19.81 -12.61
CA ALA A 272 8.30 18.70 -12.95
C ALA A 272 8.88 17.65 -13.91
N GLU A 273 10.20 17.62 -14.17
CA GLU A 273 10.82 16.66 -15.11
C GLU A 273 10.57 15.18 -14.77
N THR A 274 10.17 14.86 -13.52
CA THR A 274 9.79 13.51 -13.06
C THR A 274 8.29 13.24 -13.02
N ALA A 275 7.43 14.22 -13.34
CA ALA A 275 5.98 14.06 -13.19
C ALA A 275 5.35 13.14 -14.26
N GLY A 276 5.86 13.19 -15.50
CA GLY A 276 5.32 12.46 -16.64
C GLY A 276 5.61 10.96 -16.70
N GLY A 277 6.31 10.40 -15.70
CA GLY A 277 6.72 8.99 -15.71
C GLY A 277 7.91 8.68 -16.63
N ILE A 278 8.61 9.68 -17.14
CA ILE A 278 9.86 9.46 -17.88
C ILE A 278 10.86 8.74 -16.97
N GLY A 279 11.49 7.69 -17.49
CA GLY A 279 12.39 6.83 -16.76
C GLY A 279 11.72 5.64 -16.08
N THR A 280 10.39 5.49 -16.21
CA THR A 280 9.67 4.32 -15.67
C THR A 280 10.24 3.02 -16.25
N THR A 281 10.44 2.02 -15.41
CA THR A 281 10.86 0.69 -15.84
C THR A 281 9.67 -0.27 -15.89
N CYS A 282 9.72 -1.24 -16.80
CA CYS A 282 8.66 -2.25 -16.94
C CYS A 282 9.23 -3.55 -17.50
N LEU A 283 8.78 -4.68 -16.98
CA LEU A 283 8.99 -6.02 -17.53
C LEU A 283 7.63 -6.64 -17.82
N TYR A 284 7.48 -7.14 -19.03
CA TYR A 284 6.30 -7.87 -19.48
C TYR A 284 6.70 -9.27 -19.95
N ALA A 285 6.09 -10.29 -19.36
CA ALA A 285 6.36 -11.69 -19.67
C ALA A 285 5.04 -12.42 -19.96
N VAL A 286 4.98 -13.20 -21.04
CA VAL A 286 3.83 -14.05 -21.37
C VAL A 286 4.26 -15.50 -21.28
N TYR A 287 3.59 -16.30 -20.46
CA TYR A 287 3.80 -17.74 -20.39
C TYR A 287 2.64 -18.50 -21.05
N ASP A 288 2.98 -19.43 -21.93
CA ASP A 288 2.05 -20.37 -22.54
C ASP A 288 2.20 -21.76 -21.92
N PRO A 289 1.17 -22.28 -21.20
CA PRO A 289 1.23 -23.59 -20.57
C PRO A 289 1.11 -24.76 -21.57
N VAL A 290 0.75 -24.50 -22.84
CA VAL A 290 0.68 -25.50 -23.90
C VAL A 290 2.05 -25.73 -24.50
N SER A 291 2.64 -24.69 -25.09
CA SER A 291 3.98 -24.77 -25.69
C SER A 291 5.10 -24.81 -24.66
N ARG A 292 4.84 -24.35 -23.43
CA ARG A 292 5.82 -24.12 -22.35
C ARG A 292 6.78 -22.97 -22.63
N HIS A 293 6.49 -22.16 -23.64
CA HIS A 293 7.31 -21.02 -23.98
C HIS A 293 6.94 -19.80 -23.14
N CYS A 294 7.96 -19.03 -22.78
CA CYS A 294 7.83 -17.75 -22.12
C CYS A 294 8.50 -16.67 -22.97
N THR A 295 7.71 -15.70 -23.40
CA THR A 295 8.19 -14.53 -24.15
C THR A 295 8.32 -13.36 -23.20
N VAL A 296 9.49 -12.74 -23.12
CA VAL A 296 9.79 -11.68 -22.15
C VAL A 296 10.42 -10.49 -22.86
N ALA A 297 9.94 -9.28 -22.55
CA ALA A 297 10.58 -8.02 -22.94
C ALA A 297 10.70 -7.11 -21.71
N ARG A 298 11.72 -6.24 -21.68
CA ARG A 298 11.92 -5.29 -20.58
C ARG A 298 12.40 -3.91 -21.04
N ALA A 299 11.84 -2.89 -20.42
CA ALA A 299 12.21 -1.48 -20.54
C ALA A 299 12.91 -1.04 -19.26
N GLY A 300 14.25 -1.00 -19.26
CA GLY A 300 15.08 -0.59 -18.11
C GLY A 300 15.03 -1.48 -16.86
N HIS A 301 14.05 -2.39 -16.76
CA HIS A 301 13.76 -3.16 -15.55
C HIS A 301 14.79 -4.28 -15.30
N PRO A 302 15.03 -4.71 -14.04
CA PRO A 302 15.89 -5.85 -13.75
C PRO A 302 15.45 -7.14 -14.47
N PRO A 303 16.38 -8.01 -14.89
CA PRO A 303 16.03 -9.29 -15.50
C PRO A 303 15.39 -10.23 -14.48
N PRO A 304 14.44 -11.09 -14.89
CA PRO A 304 13.77 -11.98 -13.97
C PRO A 304 14.69 -13.17 -13.62
N ALA A 305 14.61 -13.63 -12.37
CA ALA A 305 15.30 -14.84 -11.93
C ALA A 305 14.43 -16.07 -12.17
N VAL A 306 15.03 -17.17 -12.62
CA VAL A 306 14.38 -18.47 -12.75
C VAL A 306 15.09 -19.52 -11.93
N ARG A 307 14.30 -20.34 -11.23
CA ARG A 307 14.73 -21.60 -10.65
C ARG A 307 14.13 -22.75 -11.44
N THR A 308 14.97 -23.52 -12.10
CA THR A 308 14.57 -24.73 -12.83
C THR A 308 14.20 -25.86 -11.86
N PRO A 309 13.48 -26.90 -12.32
CA PRO A 309 13.03 -28.00 -11.46
C PRO A 309 14.18 -28.78 -10.80
N ASP A 310 15.35 -28.83 -11.45
CA ASP A 310 16.60 -29.41 -10.92
C ASP A 310 17.24 -28.56 -9.80
N GLY A 311 16.71 -27.36 -9.54
CA GLY A 311 17.13 -26.46 -8.47
C GLY A 311 18.17 -25.42 -8.88
N ALA A 312 18.63 -25.39 -10.14
CA ALA A 312 19.53 -24.35 -10.61
C ALA A 312 18.82 -22.99 -10.67
N VAL A 313 19.49 -21.92 -10.24
CA VAL A 313 18.98 -20.55 -10.29
C VAL A 313 19.82 -19.74 -11.27
N ARG A 314 19.18 -19.01 -12.17
CA ARG A 314 19.83 -18.12 -13.15
C ARG A 314 18.92 -16.95 -13.50
N PHE A 315 19.48 -15.88 -14.05
CA PHE A 315 18.67 -14.87 -14.73
C PHE A 315 18.23 -15.36 -16.12
N LEU A 316 17.09 -14.85 -16.60
CA LEU A 316 16.79 -14.90 -18.03
C LEU A 316 17.64 -13.82 -18.73
N ASP A 317 18.29 -14.22 -19.82
CA ASP A 317 19.11 -13.33 -20.64
C ASP A 317 18.19 -12.54 -21.59
N VAL A 318 17.56 -11.50 -21.04
CA VAL A 318 16.67 -10.61 -21.79
C VAL A 318 17.41 -9.29 -22.04
N PRO A 319 17.55 -8.83 -23.29
CA PRO A 319 18.16 -7.55 -23.61
C PRO A 319 17.53 -6.40 -22.81
N ALA A 320 18.36 -5.47 -22.34
CA ALA A 320 17.85 -4.26 -21.71
C ALA A 320 17.39 -3.29 -22.80
N GLY A 321 16.09 -3.00 -22.88
CA GLY A 321 15.60 -1.80 -23.54
C GLY A 321 15.82 -0.56 -22.67
N PRO A 322 15.74 0.67 -23.24
CA PRO A 322 15.78 1.89 -22.45
C PRO A 322 14.59 1.98 -21.48
N PRO A 323 14.70 2.68 -20.34
CA PRO A 323 13.52 3.06 -19.57
C PRO A 323 12.49 3.81 -20.41
N LEU A 324 11.20 3.64 -20.09
CA LEU A 324 10.09 4.24 -20.81
C LEU A 324 10.16 5.77 -20.79
N GLY A 325 9.81 6.41 -21.89
CA GLY A 325 9.81 7.87 -22.06
C GLY A 325 11.16 8.47 -22.41
N LEU A 326 12.25 7.69 -22.46
CA LEU A 326 13.56 8.19 -22.90
C LEU A 326 13.75 8.11 -24.42
N GLY A 327 13.00 7.23 -25.09
CA GLY A 327 13.07 6.99 -26.53
C GLY A 327 14.42 6.45 -27.01
N GLY A 328 14.54 6.31 -28.34
CA GLY A 328 15.83 6.13 -29.01
C GLY A 328 16.21 4.70 -29.44
N LEU A 329 15.64 3.65 -28.84
CA LEU A 329 15.88 2.26 -29.24
C LEU A 329 14.60 1.41 -29.12
N PRO A 330 14.39 0.41 -30.01
CA PRO A 330 13.28 -0.53 -29.88
C PRO A 330 13.47 -1.46 -28.67
N PHE A 331 12.37 -2.01 -28.19
CA PHE A 331 12.39 -3.10 -27.23
C PHE A 331 12.54 -4.44 -27.96
N GLU A 332 13.25 -5.38 -27.34
CA GLU A 332 13.45 -6.72 -27.89
C GLU A 332 12.80 -7.76 -26.96
N ALA A 333 12.06 -8.69 -27.55
CA ALA A 333 11.48 -9.82 -26.86
C ALA A 333 12.38 -11.06 -27.04
N VAL A 334 12.57 -11.82 -25.96
CA VAL A 334 13.24 -13.12 -25.99
C VAL A 334 12.23 -14.20 -25.64
N GLU A 335 12.28 -15.30 -26.38
CA GLU A 335 11.50 -16.49 -26.12
C GLU A 335 12.39 -17.57 -25.49
N THR A 336 11.90 -18.19 -24.42
CA THR A 336 12.61 -19.27 -23.72
C THR A 336 11.64 -20.36 -23.27
N GLU A 337 12.04 -21.62 -23.39
CA GLU A 337 11.25 -22.73 -22.86
C GLU A 337 11.41 -22.80 -21.33
N LEU A 338 10.29 -22.83 -20.62
CA LEU A 338 10.22 -23.01 -19.17
C LEU A 338 9.52 -24.33 -18.83
N PRO A 339 10.28 -25.37 -18.41
CA PRO A 339 9.70 -26.65 -18.00
C PRO A 339 8.67 -26.50 -16.88
N GLU A 340 7.79 -27.48 -16.72
CA GLU A 340 6.84 -27.53 -15.61
C GLU A 340 7.57 -27.47 -14.25
N GLY A 341 7.02 -26.71 -13.30
CA GLY A 341 7.58 -26.56 -11.96
C GLY A 341 8.73 -25.54 -11.85
N THR A 342 9.10 -24.88 -12.95
CA THR A 342 10.02 -23.74 -12.95
C THR A 342 9.42 -22.61 -12.13
N VAL A 343 10.22 -22.02 -11.25
CA VAL A 343 9.81 -20.85 -10.45
C VAL A 343 10.46 -19.61 -11.04
N LEU A 344 9.63 -18.68 -11.51
CA LEU A 344 10.00 -17.38 -12.04
C LEU A 344 9.80 -16.31 -10.95
N ALA A 345 10.77 -15.43 -10.76
CA ALA A 345 10.72 -14.32 -9.82
C ALA A 345 10.98 -12.99 -10.56
N LEU A 346 9.98 -12.11 -10.54
CA LEU A 346 10.04 -10.73 -11.02
C LEU A 346 10.03 -9.81 -9.81
N TYR A 347 10.84 -8.76 -9.84
CA TYR A 347 11.02 -7.88 -8.69
C TYR A 347 11.44 -6.48 -9.12
N THR A 348 11.12 -5.49 -8.30
CA THR A 348 11.62 -4.12 -8.44
C THR A 348 12.98 -3.96 -7.76
N ASP A 349 13.72 -2.94 -8.16
CA ASP A 349 15.07 -2.65 -7.66
C ASP A 349 15.13 -2.34 -6.17
N GLY A 350 14.05 -1.83 -5.56
CA GLY A 350 13.95 -1.66 -4.11
C GLY A 350 14.17 -2.97 -3.32
N LEU A 351 14.03 -4.14 -3.96
CA LEU A 351 14.42 -5.43 -3.34
C LEU A 351 15.95 -5.57 -3.17
N LEU A 352 16.72 -4.96 -4.06
CA LEU A 352 18.18 -5.03 -4.12
C LEU A 352 18.88 -3.83 -3.46
N GLU A 353 18.25 -2.65 -3.44
CA GLU A 353 18.85 -1.38 -2.98
C GLU A 353 18.85 -1.17 -1.45
N ALA A 354 19.14 -2.20 -0.66
CA ALA A 354 19.25 -2.02 0.79
C ALA A 354 20.50 -1.16 1.14
N ARG A 355 20.32 -0.07 1.91
CA ARG A 355 21.36 0.94 2.31
C ARG A 355 22.77 0.41 2.65
N ASP A 356 22.85 -0.81 3.16
CA ASP A 356 24.04 -1.39 3.78
C ASP A 356 24.67 -2.56 2.98
N HIS A 357 24.15 -2.90 1.80
CA HIS A 357 24.62 -4.05 1.02
C HIS A 357 25.04 -3.69 -0.41
N ASP A 358 26.03 -4.42 -0.92
CA ASP A 358 26.38 -4.42 -2.34
C ASP A 358 25.29 -5.14 -3.14
N ILE A 359 25.00 -4.65 -4.35
CA ILE A 359 24.00 -5.25 -5.26
C ILE A 359 24.38 -6.71 -5.55
N ASP A 360 25.66 -7.00 -5.76
CA ASP A 360 26.13 -8.36 -6.00
C ASP A 360 25.82 -9.29 -4.82
N GLU A 361 25.99 -8.81 -3.58
CA GLU A 361 25.66 -9.57 -2.37
C GLU A 361 24.15 -9.81 -2.24
N ALA A 362 23.33 -8.81 -2.60
CA ALA A 362 21.88 -8.94 -2.62
C ALA A 362 21.41 -9.99 -3.65
N LEU A 363 22.00 -10.00 -4.84
CA LEU A 363 21.73 -11.00 -5.88
C LEU A 363 22.12 -12.42 -5.41
N ASP A 364 23.29 -12.58 -4.80
CA ASP A 364 23.74 -13.86 -4.24
C ASP A 364 22.77 -14.37 -3.15
N LYS A 365 22.31 -13.49 -2.25
CA LYS A 365 21.31 -13.82 -1.23
C LYS A 365 19.98 -14.23 -1.87
N MET A 366 19.54 -13.52 -2.90
CA MET A 366 18.31 -13.86 -3.64
C MET A 366 18.43 -15.25 -4.29
N PHE A 367 19.56 -15.53 -4.93
CA PHE A 367 19.81 -16.82 -5.57
C PHE A 367 19.82 -17.96 -4.54
N ALA A 368 20.48 -17.75 -3.40
CA ALA A 368 20.48 -18.71 -2.31
C ALA A 368 19.06 -18.92 -1.73
N ALA A 369 18.27 -17.86 -1.59
CA ALA A 369 16.90 -17.93 -1.08
C ALA A 369 15.96 -18.69 -2.04
N LEU A 370 16.04 -18.40 -3.35
CA LEU A 370 15.29 -19.07 -4.40
C LEU A 370 15.68 -20.54 -4.53
N GLY A 371 16.99 -20.85 -4.52
CA GLY A 371 17.51 -22.20 -4.76
C GLY A 371 17.08 -23.25 -3.73
N ARG A 372 16.79 -22.82 -2.49
CA ARG A 372 16.32 -23.71 -1.42
C ARG A 372 14.91 -24.25 -1.72
N PRO A 373 14.66 -25.57 -1.57
CA PRO A 373 13.32 -26.14 -1.70
C PRO A 373 12.29 -25.43 -0.80
N ALA A 374 11.05 -25.31 -1.27
CA ALA A 374 9.95 -24.72 -0.53
C ALA A 374 8.65 -25.47 -0.82
N GLY A 375 7.81 -25.65 0.21
CA GLY A 375 6.52 -26.32 0.08
C GLY A 375 5.41 -25.44 -0.53
N SER A 376 5.59 -24.11 -0.55
CA SER A 376 4.65 -23.14 -1.14
C SER A 376 5.41 -21.94 -1.70
N LEU A 377 4.79 -21.21 -2.65
CA LEU A 377 5.36 -19.97 -3.16
C LEU A 377 5.36 -18.84 -2.13
N ASP A 378 4.39 -18.79 -1.22
CA ASP A 378 4.39 -17.84 -0.10
C ASP A 378 5.66 -17.96 0.75
N SER A 379 6.08 -19.20 1.06
CA SER A 379 7.32 -19.45 1.79
C SER A 379 8.58 -19.06 0.99
N VAL A 380 8.51 -19.05 -0.34
CA VAL A 380 9.60 -18.53 -1.18
C VAL A 380 9.66 -17.01 -1.05
N CYS A 381 8.53 -16.32 -1.22
CA CYS A 381 8.47 -14.87 -1.09
C CYS A 381 8.94 -14.39 0.29
N ASP A 382 8.40 -14.97 1.36
CA ASP A 382 8.74 -14.57 2.73
C ASP A 382 10.23 -14.79 3.03
N ARG A 383 10.81 -15.86 2.49
CA ARG A 383 12.24 -16.14 2.63
C ARG A 383 13.10 -15.15 1.87
N VAL A 384 12.78 -14.86 0.61
CA VAL A 384 13.49 -13.86 -0.20
C VAL A 384 13.49 -12.52 0.55
N LEU A 385 12.32 -12.07 1.00
CA LEU A 385 12.22 -10.82 1.74
C LEU A 385 13.00 -10.83 3.07
N THR A 386 12.95 -11.93 3.82
CA THR A 386 13.66 -12.03 5.11
C THR A 386 15.18 -12.02 4.94
N GLU A 387 15.69 -12.64 3.87
CA GLU A 387 17.14 -12.73 3.62
C GLU A 387 17.69 -11.42 3.04
N LEU A 388 16.90 -10.69 2.23
CA LEU A 388 17.33 -9.44 1.59
C LEU A 388 17.05 -8.19 2.44
N LEU A 389 15.95 -8.16 3.19
CA LEU A 389 15.52 -6.97 3.93
C LEU A 389 15.84 -7.10 5.43
N SER A 390 16.82 -6.33 5.89
CA SER A 390 17.15 -6.21 7.33
C SER A 390 16.28 -5.16 8.05
N HIS A 391 15.72 -4.22 7.30
CA HIS A 391 14.89 -3.10 7.77
C HIS A 391 13.77 -2.82 6.77
N ARG A 392 12.95 -1.79 7.03
CA ARG A 392 12.00 -1.33 6.01
C ARG A 392 12.77 -0.76 4.81
N PRO A 393 12.37 -1.09 3.57
CA PRO A 393 13.06 -0.63 2.39
C PRO A 393 12.90 0.89 2.24
N ASP A 394 13.91 1.52 1.63
CA ASP A 394 13.88 2.95 1.32
C ASP A 394 13.00 3.26 0.12
N ASP A 395 12.95 2.33 -0.83
CA ASP A 395 12.02 2.33 -1.95
C ASP A 395 10.92 1.27 -1.76
N ASP A 396 9.93 1.29 -2.64
CA ASP A 396 8.92 0.25 -2.68
C ASP A 396 9.53 -1.07 -3.14
N VAL A 397 8.88 -2.17 -2.77
CA VAL A 397 9.27 -3.50 -3.20
C VAL A 397 8.05 -4.21 -3.72
N ALA A 398 8.02 -4.49 -5.01
CA ALA A 398 7.14 -5.48 -5.62
C ALA A 398 7.92 -6.77 -5.87
N LEU A 399 7.40 -7.89 -5.38
CA LEU A 399 7.93 -9.23 -5.66
C LEU A 399 6.78 -10.10 -6.17
N LEU A 400 6.91 -10.62 -7.38
CA LEU A 400 6.00 -11.57 -7.99
C LEU A 400 6.76 -12.88 -8.24
N VAL A 401 6.28 -13.97 -7.65
CA VAL A 401 6.82 -15.31 -7.83
C VAL A 401 5.75 -16.20 -8.46
N ALA A 402 6.07 -16.83 -9.58
CA ALA A 402 5.18 -17.71 -10.30
C ALA A 402 5.81 -19.09 -10.55
N ARG A 403 5.07 -20.17 -10.35
CA ARG A 403 5.49 -21.53 -10.71
C ARG A 403 4.74 -22.00 -11.95
N THR A 404 5.47 -22.42 -12.96
CA THR A 404 4.92 -22.95 -14.21
C THR A 404 4.15 -24.26 -13.97
N ARG A 405 2.97 -24.35 -14.59
CA ARG A 405 2.17 -25.57 -14.74
C ARG A 405 1.97 -25.81 -16.22
N VAL A 406 1.84 -27.08 -16.60
CA VAL A 406 1.60 -27.46 -17.99
C VAL A 406 0.16 -27.94 -18.14
N LEU A 407 -0.48 -27.56 -19.25
CA LEU A 407 -1.75 -28.18 -19.61
C LEU A 407 -1.47 -29.60 -20.09
N HIS A 408 -1.92 -30.57 -19.30
CA HIS A 408 -1.74 -31.99 -19.58
C HIS A 408 -2.33 -32.37 -20.94
N GLU A 409 -1.71 -33.36 -21.60
CA GLU A 409 -2.02 -33.82 -22.96
C GLU A 409 -3.45 -34.35 -23.14
N ASP A 410 -4.14 -34.66 -22.04
CA ASP A 410 -5.56 -35.03 -22.06
C ASP A 410 -6.49 -33.83 -22.26
N ARG A 411 -5.99 -32.60 -22.09
CA ARG A 411 -6.71 -31.34 -22.25
C ARG A 411 -6.25 -30.51 -23.45
N VAL A 412 -5.27 -31.01 -24.20
CA VAL A 412 -4.65 -30.31 -25.33
C VAL A 412 -4.40 -31.30 -26.46
N ALA A 413 -4.76 -30.93 -27.68
CA ALA A 413 -4.40 -31.69 -28.87
C ALA A 413 -3.65 -30.79 -29.85
N SER A 414 -2.58 -31.31 -30.44
CA SER A 414 -1.75 -30.61 -31.41
C SER A 414 -1.52 -31.49 -32.62
N TRP A 415 -1.68 -30.91 -33.82
CA TRP A 415 -1.51 -31.61 -35.08
C TRP A 415 -0.61 -30.81 -36.00
N GLU A 416 0.36 -31.49 -36.62
CA GLU A 416 1.13 -30.93 -37.73
C GLU A 416 0.34 -31.12 -39.04
N LEU A 417 0.08 -30.01 -39.71
CA LEU A 417 -0.66 -29.95 -40.97
C LEU A 417 0.27 -29.45 -42.08
N GLY A 418 0.14 -30.03 -43.28
CA GLY A 418 0.83 -29.53 -44.46
C GLY A 418 0.25 -28.20 -44.95
N ALA A 419 1.02 -27.44 -45.74
CA ALA A 419 0.59 -26.15 -46.32
C ALA A 419 -0.32 -26.31 -47.57
N GLU A 420 -1.08 -27.39 -47.67
CA GLU A 420 -1.96 -27.69 -48.82
C GLU A 420 -3.42 -27.52 -48.44
N PHE A 421 -4.25 -26.91 -49.30
CA PHE A 421 -5.69 -26.71 -49.01
C PHE A 421 -6.45 -28.03 -48.72
N ALA A 422 -5.95 -29.18 -49.17
CA ALA A 422 -6.52 -30.48 -48.83
C ALA A 422 -6.47 -30.77 -47.31
N GLU A 423 -5.49 -30.23 -46.60
CA GLU A 423 -5.29 -30.41 -45.17
C GLU A 423 -6.37 -29.70 -44.33
N VAL A 424 -7.09 -28.71 -44.88
CA VAL A 424 -8.22 -28.06 -44.18
C VAL A 424 -9.30 -29.07 -43.81
N SER A 425 -9.59 -30.03 -44.70
CA SER A 425 -10.57 -31.08 -44.42
C SER A 425 -10.07 -32.07 -43.36
N ARG A 426 -8.76 -32.28 -43.27
CA ARG A 426 -8.15 -33.10 -42.22
C ARG A 426 -8.22 -32.38 -40.88
N ALA A 427 -7.92 -31.07 -40.84
CA ALA A 427 -7.99 -30.25 -39.64
C ALA A 427 -9.40 -30.26 -39.01
N ARG A 428 -10.45 -30.10 -39.83
CA ARG A 428 -11.85 -30.21 -39.39
C ARG A 428 -12.15 -31.58 -38.78
N ARG A 429 -11.85 -32.67 -39.49
CA ARG A 429 -12.09 -34.04 -38.97
C ARG A 429 -11.36 -34.30 -37.65
N CYS A 430 -10.09 -33.93 -37.54
CA CYS A 430 -9.32 -34.11 -36.31
C CYS A 430 -9.93 -33.31 -35.15
N THR A 431 -10.42 -32.09 -35.42
CA THR A 431 -11.10 -31.26 -34.42
C THR A 431 -12.41 -31.91 -33.95
N ASP A 432 -13.24 -32.38 -34.88
CA ASP A 432 -14.52 -33.04 -34.56
C ASP A 432 -14.31 -34.30 -33.72
N GLU A 433 -13.40 -35.18 -34.17
CA GLU A 433 -13.06 -36.43 -33.48
C GLU A 433 -12.52 -36.16 -32.07
N GLN A 434 -11.69 -35.12 -31.90
CA GLN A 434 -11.13 -34.77 -30.61
C GLN A 434 -12.15 -34.14 -29.66
N LEU A 435 -13.01 -33.24 -30.15
CA LEU A 435 -14.07 -32.64 -29.33
C LEU A 435 -15.08 -33.70 -28.89
N ALA A 436 -15.42 -34.66 -29.76
CA ALA A 436 -16.25 -35.80 -29.40
C ALA A 436 -15.55 -36.69 -28.34
N ALA A 437 -14.25 -36.94 -28.49
CA ALA A 437 -13.47 -37.69 -27.50
C ALA A 437 -13.41 -36.98 -26.13
N TRP A 438 -13.43 -35.64 -26.10
CA TRP A 438 -13.53 -34.83 -24.89
C TRP A 438 -14.97 -34.64 -24.38
N GLY A 439 -15.98 -35.16 -25.08
CA GLY A 439 -17.40 -35.02 -24.71
C GLY A 439 -17.93 -33.59 -24.87
N LEU A 440 -17.37 -32.83 -25.81
CA LEU A 440 -17.70 -31.43 -26.10
C LEU A 440 -18.53 -31.31 -27.39
N ASP A 441 -19.51 -32.19 -27.57
CA ASP A 441 -20.34 -32.28 -28.79
C ASP A 441 -21.02 -30.95 -29.16
N GLU A 442 -21.40 -30.14 -28.16
CA GLU A 442 -22.05 -28.84 -28.37
C GLU A 442 -21.11 -27.79 -29.01
N ALA A 443 -19.78 -27.94 -28.86
CA ALA A 443 -18.80 -27.00 -29.39
C ALA A 443 -18.37 -27.32 -30.84
N VAL A 444 -18.61 -28.56 -31.30
CA VAL A 444 -18.10 -29.10 -32.56
C VAL A 444 -18.35 -28.17 -33.74
N PHE A 445 -19.61 -27.81 -34.01
CA PHE A 445 -19.96 -27.00 -35.17
C PHE A 445 -19.24 -25.64 -35.21
N THR A 446 -19.17 -24.95 -34.06
CA THR A 446 -18.53 -23.63 -33.99
C THR A 446 -17.01 -23.73 -34.12
N THR A 447 -16.39 -24.68 -33.42
CA THR A 447 -14.93 -24.86 -33.46
C THR A 447 -14.47 -25.38 -34.81
N GLU A 448 -15.19 -26.31 -35.44
CA GLU A 448 -14.91 -26.81 -36.79
C GLU A 448 -14.88 -25.66 -37.81
N LEU A 449 -15.88 -24.77 -37.77
CA LEU A 449 -15.94 -23.60 -38.65
C LEU A 449 -14.76 -22.65 -38.41
N MET A 450 -14.42 -22.37 -37.15
CA MET A 450 -13.28 -21.54 -36.80
C MET A 450 -11.97 -22.14 -37.30
N VAL A 451 -11.72 -23.43 -37.06
CA VAL A 451 -10.52 -24.15 -37.52
C VAL A 451 -10.45 -24.13 -39.05
N SER A 452 -11.58 -24.35 -39.73
CA SER A 452 -11.66 -24.29 -41.19
C SER A 452 -11.17 -22.95 -41.74
N GLU A 453 -11.68 -21.84 -41.21
CA GLU A 453 -11.31 -20.50 -41.65
C GLU A 453 -9.86 -20.15 -41.28
N LEU A 454 -9.44 -20.44 -40.05
CA LEU A 454 -8.08 -20.15 -39.58
C LEU A 454 -7.02 -20.90 -40.38
N VAL A 455 -7.18 -22.20 -40.58
CA VAL A 455 -6.24 -23.03 -41.36
C VAL A 455 -6.25 -22.61 -42.83
N THR A 456 -7.43 -22.31 -43.40
CA THR A 456 -7.52 -21.82 -44.79
C THR A 456 -6.79 -20.49 -44.95
N ASN A 457 -6.96 -19.56 -44.02
CA ASN A 457 -6.30 -18.26 -44.06
C ASN A 457 -4.77 -18.39 -43.91
N ALA A 458 -4.29 -19.21 -42.97
CA ALA A 458 -2.86 -19.48 -42.80
C ALA A 458 -2.23 -20.07 -44.07
N ILE A 459 -2.90 -21.04 -44.73
CA ILE A 459 -2.40 -21.61 -46.00
C ILE A 459 -2.40 -20.56 -47.12
N ARG A 460 -3.41 -19.69 -47.17
CA ARG A 460 -3.60 -18.73 -48.27
C ARG A 460 -2.69 -17.51 -48.16
N TYR A 461 -2.44 -17.02 -46.96
CA TYR A 461 -1.79 -15.73 -46.73
C TYR A 461 -0.41 -15.82 -46.09
N GLY A 462 -0.01 -17.02 -45.62
CA GLY A 462 1.16 -17.20 -44.77
C GLY A 462 0.86 -16.73 -43.36
#